data_AF-A0A4R6UNB3-F1
#
_entry.id   AF-A0A4R6UNB3-F1
#
_cell.length_a   1.000
_cell.length_b   1.000
_cell.length_c   1.000
_cell.angle_alpha   90.00
_cell.angle_beta   90.00
_cell.angle_gamma   90.00
#
_symmetry.space_group_name_H-M   'P 1'
#
loop_
_entity.id
_entity.type
_entity.pdbx_description
1 polymer ?
#
loop_
_entity_poly.entity_id
_entity_poly.type
_entity_poly.pdbx_seq_one_letter_code
_entity_poly.pdbx_strand_id
1 'polypeptide(L)'
;MSYDARKKEVLEALEKAGFETPEKEAITRVLDSYFSQREGRLENLLELLEPSNEPCHGKWIDKAKESAAAAQDALGRSEHGKLWLAKISNEEHTFFFKLMISQVPVKRDLMVKQTLDLAKAEKEFEEKWKVILSADQTIEEQMKKTALAYEEILNSAAKEAAKAEKEASEALADRVKRGVSAALRLVDLGITEQIIKGATRLIASKLSEAEARKLEIHALISREEGVFGTFKEAREIVKEFLEDTSYPRIKDAWDQAEDAAEALAGEMLTSGQKDDCNAYASAIKNELNNVFRKAEDAFKAFAKKHEYLFFGPLGGGYYQELMEDDFWKERSRNWQDSKSDIHELLIERNILAGDDEVLEVSLSGLGDEDKKFVHEKLRDALQDLLRAWNQFKEMSNEPEWALESREQLKSILDTFR
;
A
#
# COMPACT_ATOMS: atom_id res chain seq x y z
N MET A 1 -45.22 13.22 -13.32
CA MET A 1 -45.02 12.83 -14.74
C MET A 1 -46.15 11.85 -15.02
N SER A 2 -47.11 12.13 -15.90
CA SER A 2 -48.31 11.26 -15.99
C SER A 2 -48.18 10.15 -17.04
N TYR A 3 -48.67 8.97 -16.69
CA TYR A 3 -48.71 7.76 -17.52
C TYR A 3 -50.14 7.51 -18.01
N ASP A 4 -50.66 8.46 -18.80
CA ASP A 4 -52.08 8.53 -19.18
C ASP A 4 -52.42 7.95 -20.56
N ALA A 5 -51.44 7.50 -21.35
CA ALA A 5 -51.69 7.04 -22.71
C ALA A 5 -52.59 5.79 -22.70
N ARG A 6 -52.33 4.87 -21.78
CA ARG A 6 -53.18 3.69 -21.58
C ARG A 6 -54.58 4.04 -21.09
N LYS A 7 -54.71 5.01 -20.19
CA LYS A 7 -56.01 5.50 -19.73
C LYS A 7 -56.85 6.03 -20.90
N LYS A 8 -56.25 6.87 -21.75
CA LYS A 8 -56.90 7.43 -22.94
C LYS A 8 -57.35 6.34 -23.91
N GLU A 9 -56.45 5.40 -24.23
CA GLU A 9 -56.74 4.27 -25.11
C GLU A 9 -57.93 3.44 -24.61
N VAL A 10 -57.98 3.12 -23.31
CA VAL A 10 -59.04 2.30 -22.72
C VAL A 10 -60.38 3.06 -22.68
N LEU A 11 -60.38 4.36 -22.38
CA LEU A 11 -61.59 5.19 -22.42
C LEU A 11 -62.13 5.35 -23.84
N GLU A 12 -61.27 5.55 -24.84
CA GLU A 12 -61.69 5.56 -26.25
C GLU A 12 -62.24 4.22 -26.72
N ALA A 13 -61.68 3.11 -26.24
CA ALA A 13 -62.20 1.77 -26.51
C ALA A 13 -63.58 1.55 -25.83
N LEU A 14 -63.79 2.11 -24.64
CA LEU A 14 -65.07 2.07 -23.94
C LEU A 14 -66.17 2.83 -24.70
N GLU A 15 -65.86 4.02 -25.24
CA GLU A 15 -66.77 4.79 -26.09
C GLU A 15 -67.28 3.98 -27.30
N LYS A 16 -66.40 3.15 -27.87
CA LYS A 16 -66.69 2.33 -29.06
C LYS A 16 -67.38 1.00 -28.72
N ALA A 17 -67.42 0.61 -27.45
CA ALA A 17 -67.92 -0.71 -27.02
C ALA A 17 -69.46 -0.82 -27.01
N GLY A 18 -70.19 0.30 -27.11
CA GLY A 18 -71.65 0.30 -27.26
C GLY A 18 -72.43 0.00 -25.99
N PHE A 19 -71.83 0.19 -24.81
CA PHE A 19 -72.52 0.07 -23.53
C PHE A 19 -73.58 1.17 -23.32
N GLU A 20 -74.66 0.83 -22.62
CA GLU A 20 -75.65 1.82 -22.20
C GLU A 20 -75.06 2.83 -21.20
N THR A 21 -75.59 4.06 -21.17
CA THR A 21 -75.04 5.16 -20.35
C THR A 21 -74.80 4.78 -18.87
N PRO A 22 -75.74 4.11 -18.16
CA PRO A 22 -75.52 3.75 -16.76
C PRO A 22 -74.38 2.74 -16.55
N GLU A 23 -74.26 1.75 -17.44
CA GLU A 23 -73.20 0.74 -17.39
C GLU A 23 -71.85 1.36 -17.74
N LYS A 24 -71.82 2.20 -18.76
CA LYS A 24 -70.63 2.94 -19.18
C LYS A 24 -70.10 3.84 -18.07
N GLU A 25 -70.97 4.60 -17.39
CA GLU A 25 -70.57 5.42 -16.23
C GLU A 25 -69.98 4.59 -15.10
N ALA A 26 -70.56 3.41 -14.82
CA ALA A 26 -70.03 2.51 -13.80
C ALA A 26 -68.62 2.00 -14.17
N ILE A 27 -68.41 1.59 -15.43
CA ILE A 27 -67.10 1.15 -15.93
C ILE A 27 -66.08 2.29 -15.86
N THR A 28 -66.46 3.51 -16.27
CA THR A 28 -65.58 4.69 -16.21
C THR A 28 -65.08 4.96 -14.78
N ARG A 29 -65.96 4.88 -13.77
CA ARG A 29 -65.55 5.07 -12.36
C ARG A 29 -64.53 4.02 -11.90
N VAL A 30 -64.70 2.77 -12.32
CA VAL A 30 -63.75 1.68 -12.02
C VAL A 30 -62.39 1.97 -12.67
N LEU A 31 -62.38 2.35 -13.95
CA LEU A 31 -61.16 2.69 -14.68
C LEU A 31 -60.45 3.90 -14.08
N ASP A 32 -61.17 4.98 -13.75
CA ASP A 32 -60.61 6.18 -13.16
C ASP A 32 -59.94 5.90 -11.81
N SER A 33 -60.61 5.11 -10.96
CA SER A 33 -60.05 4.66 -9.68
C SER A 33 -58.78 3.83 -9.89
N TYR A 34 -58.82 2.88 -10.83
CA TYR A 34 -57.67 2.03 -11.14
C TYR A 34 -56.47 2.84 -11.65
N PHE A 35 -56.65 3.69 -12.67
CA PHE A 35 -55.56 4.45 -13.27
C PHE A 35 -54.95 5.46 -12.31
N SER A 36 -55.76 6.05 -11.42
CA SER A 36 -55.26 6.92 -10.34
C SER A 36 -54.33 6.17 -9.38
N GLN A 37 -54.62 4.90 -9.07
CA GLN A 37 -53.76 4.06 -8.24
C GLN A 37 -52.55 3.51 -9.01
N ARG A 38 -52.69 3.29 -10.33
CA ARG A 38 -51.63 2.77 -11.20
C ARG A 38 -50.43 3.70 -11.23
N GLU A 39 -50.65 5.01 -11.33
CA GLU A 39 -49.58 6.01 -11.30
C GLU A 39 -48.78 5.94 -9.99
N GLY A 40 -49.46 5.97 -8.84
CA GLY A 40 -48.80 5.83 -7.54
C GLY A 40 -48.04 4.51 -7.37
N ARG A 41 -48.49 3.41 -7.99
CA ARG A 41 -47.75 2.13 -7.99
C ARG A 41 -46.46 2.19 -8.82
N LEU A 42 -46.49 2.90 -9.94
CA LEU A 42 -45.29 3.12 -10.75
C LEU A 42 -44.29 4.03 -10.05
N GLU A 43 -44.76 5.09 -9.40
CA GLU A 43 -43.92 5.95 -8.55
C GLU A 43 -43.25 5.15 -7.42
N ASN A 44 -44.03 4.30 -6.74
CA ASN A 44 -43.52 3.41 -5.69
C ASN A 44 -42.43 2.42 -6.15
N LEU A 45 -42.45 2.01 -7.42
CA LEU A 45 -41.40 1.18 -8.01
C LEU A 45 -40.18 2.04 -8.36
N LEU A 46 -40.41 3.24 -8.91
CA LEU A 46 -39.35 4.19 -9.24
C LEU A 46 -38.53 4.61 -8.01
N GLU A 47 -39.20 4.88 -6.88
CA GLU A 47 -38.58 5.20 -5.59
C GLU A 47 -37.58 4.13 -5.13
N LEU A 48 -37.79 2.86 -5.48
CA LEU A 48 -36.85 1.79 -5.13
C LEU A 48 -35.51 1.90 -5.87
N LEU A 49 -35.49 2.56 -7.04
CA LEU A 49 -34.29 2.75 -7.84
C LEU A 49 -33.45 3.95 -7.40
N GLU A 50 -34.01 4.82 -6.55
CA GLU A 50 -33.31 5.98 -6.02
C GLU A 50 -31.96 5.58 -5.38
N PRO A 51 -30.99 6.51 -5.33
CA PRO A 51 -29.68 6.23 -4.75
C PRO A 51 -29.74 5.84 -3.26
N SER A 52 -29.59 4.55 -2.98
CA SER A 52 -29.61 3.93 -1.65
C SER A 52 -28.62 2.76 -1.60
N ASN A 53 -28.07 2.48 -0.42
CA ASN A 53 -27.13 1.36 -0.24
C ASN A 53 -27.83 0.00 -0.12
N GLU A 54 -29.16 -0.02 0.01
CA GLU A 54 -29.92 -1.26 0.15
C GLU A 54 -30.17 -1.91 -1.22
N PRO A 55 -30.05 -3.25 -1.32
CA PRO A 55 -30.55 -3.99 -2.48
C PRO A 55 -32.06 -3.79 -2.64
N CYS A 56 -32.49 -3.53 -3.87
CA CYS A 56 -33.89 -3.23 -4.18
C CYS A 56 -34.60 -4.35 -4.95
N HIS A 57 -33.87 -5.29 -5.57
CA HIS A 57 -34.45 -6.30 -6.47
C HIS A 57 -35.60 -7.12 -5.85
N GLY A 58 -35.45 -7.60 -4.61
CA GLY A 58 -36.52 -8.33 -3.93
C GLY A 58 -37.77 -7.46 -3.70
N LYS A 59 -37.58 -6.23 -3.19
CA LYS A 59 -38.66 -5.27 -2.95
C LYS A 59 -39.37 -4.88 -4.25
N TRP A 60 -38.62 -4.78 -5.35
CA TRP A 60 -39.16 -4.49 -6.67
C TRP A 60 -40.09 -5.60 -7.16
N ILE A 61 -39.66 -6.86 -7.05
CA ILE A 61 -40.49 -8.03 -7.39
C ILE A 61 -41.80 -8.01 -6.58
N ASP A 62 -41.71 -7.79 -5.27
CA ASP A 62 -42.87 -7.79 -4.38
C ASP A 62 -43.85 -6.68 -4.75
N LYS A 63 -43.37 -5.43 -4.92
CA LYS A 63 -44.24 -4.30 -5.32
C LYS A 63 -44.84 -4.49 -6.71
N ALA A 64 -44.10 -5.02 -7.67
CA ALA A 64 -44.61 -5.29 -9.01
C ALA A 64 -45.69 -6.39 -8.99
N LYS A 65 -45.49 -7.43 -8.17
CA LYS A 65 -46.47 -8.50 -7.94
C LYS A 65 -47.73 -8.00 -7.25
N GLU A 66 -47.61 -7.19 -6.21
CA GLU A 66 -48.74 -6.52 -5.55
C GLU A 66 -49.52 -5.65 -6.54
N SER A 67 -48.81 -4.95 -7.42
CA SER A 67 -49.42 -4.10 -8.45
C SER A 67 -50.18 -4.91 -9.50
N ALA A 68 -49.62 -6.06 -9.92
CA ALA A 68 -50.30 -7.00 -10.82
C ALA A 68 -51.58 -7.58 -10.18
N ALA A 69 -51.51 -8.00 -8.92
CA ALA A 69 -52.66 -8.50 -8.17
C ALA A 69 -53.74 -7.42 -7.99
N ALA A 70 -53.34 -6.18 -7.71
CA ALA A 70 -54.26 -5.07 -7.56
C ALA A 70 -54.96 -4.69 -8.88
N ALA A 71 -54.27 -4.83 -10.03
CA ALA A 71 -54.91 -4.69 -11.35
C ALA A 71 -55.95 -5.79 -11.59
N GLN A 72 -55.68 -7.01 -11.12
CA GLN A 72 -56.65 -8.11 -11.16
C GLN A 72 -57.86 -7.86 -10.28
N ASP A 73 -57.64 -7.38 -9.05
CA ASP A 73 -58.71 -7.14 -8.09
C ASP A 73 -59.58 -5.93 -8.44
N ALA A 74 -58.98 -4.82 -8.89
CA ALA A 74 -59.71 -3.60 -9.21
C ALA A 74 -60.58 -3.74 -10.45
N LEU A 75 -60.08 -4.44 -11.49
CA LEU A 75 -60.76 -4.55 -12.78
C LEU A 75 -61.57 -5.86 -12.89
N GLY A 76 -61.07 -6.97 -12.33
CA GLY A 76 -61.67 -8.30 -12.47
C GLY A 76 -62.88 -8.58 -11.58
N ARG A 77 -63.12 -7.76 -10.54
CA ARG A 77 -64.23 -7.94 -9.59
C ARG A 77 -65.48 -7.11 -9.93
N SER A 78 -65.46 -6.32 -11.00
CA SER A 78 -66.64 -5.55 -11.43
C SER A 78 -67.70 -6.46 -12.05
N GLU A 79 -68.95 -6.28 -11.63
CA GLU A 79 -70.11 -6.96 -12.27
C GLU A 79 -70.57 -6.25 -13.54
N HIS A 80 -70.21 -4.97 -13.72
CA HIS A 80 -70.46 -4.21 -14.95
C HIS A 80 -69.35 -4.44 -15.98
N GLY A 81 -69.70 -4.66 -17.26
CA GLY A 81 -68.71 -4.87 -18.31
C GLY A 81 -67.73 -6.01 -18.07
N LYS A 82 -68.12 -7.04 -17.30
CA LYS A 82 -67.22 -8.07 -16.72
C LYS A 82 -66.21 -8.68 -17.70
N LEU A 83 -66.66 -9.13 -18.88
CA LEU A 83 -65.77 -9.71 -19.89
C LEU A 83 -64.81 -8.66 -20.49
N TRP A 84 -65.28 -7.42 -20.64
CA TRP A 84 -64.48 -6.32 -21.19
C TRP A 84 -63.41 -5.87 -20.19
N LEU A 85 -63.78 -5.67 -18.92
CA LEU A 85 -62.84 -5.32 -17.86
C LEU A 85 -61.86 -6.46 -17.54
N ALA A 86 -62.27 -7.73 -17.66
CA ALA A 86 -61.36 -8.87 -17.52
C ALA A 86 -60.25 -8.87 -18.59
N LYS A 87 -60.56 -8.45 -19.82
CA LYS A 87 -59.55 -8.27 -20.87
C LYS A 87 -58.53 -7.18 -20.48
N ILE A 88 -59.00 -6.00 -20.08
CA ILE A 88 -58.12 -4.90 -19.64
C ILE A 88 -57.29 -5.32 -18.43
N SER A 89 -57.90 -6.04 -17.49
CA SER A 89 -57.24 -6.59 -16.31
C SER A 89 -56.07 -7.52 -16.68
N ASN A 90 -56.26 -8.42 -17.63
CA ASN A 90 -55.19 -9.31 -18.11
C ASN A 90 -54.08 -8.54 -18.84
N GLU A 91 -54.44 -7.51 -19.61
CA GLU A 91 -53.48 -6.63 -20.27
C GLU A 91 -52.62 -5.88 -19.24
N GLU A 92 -53.22 -5.33 -18.17
CA GLU A 92 -52.51 -4.63 -17.10
C GLU A 92 -51.72 -5.57 -16.17
N HIS A 93 -52.22 -6.77 -15.90
CA HIS A 93 -51.47 -7.81 -15.21
C HIS A 93 -50.18 -8.13 -15.98
N THR A 94 -50.28 -8.26 -17.30
CA THR A 94 -49.11 -8.50 -18.16
C THR A 94 -48.11 -7.35 -18.09
N PHE A 95 -48.58 -6.09 -18.10
CA PHE A 95 -47.74 -4.90 -17.94
C PHE A 95 -46.89 -4.97 -16.65
N PHE A 96 -47.53 -5.19 -15.49
CA PHE A 96 -46.80 -5.31 -14.22
C PHE A 96 -45.94 -6.58 -14.11
N PHE A 97 -46.36 -7.68 -14.74
CA PHE A 97 -45.54 -8.88 -14.83
C PHE A 97 -44.23 -8.64 -15.60
N LYS A 98 -44.28 -7.85 -16.68
CA LYS A 98 -43.07 -7.45 -17.42
C LYS A 98 -42.14 -6.57 -16.58
N LEU A 99 -42.70 -5.64 -15.80
CA LEU A 99 -41.92 -4.89 -14.82
C LEU A 99 -41.27 -5.80 -13.77
N MET A 100 -42.01 -6.79 -13.26
CA MET A 100 -41.53 -7.73 -12.26
C MET A 100 -40.30 -8.53 -12.71
N ILE A 101 -40.23 -8.94 -13.98
CA ILE A 101 -39.11 -9.73 -14.52
C ILE A 101 -37.96 -8.88 -15.10
N SER A 102 -38.07 -7.56 -15.00
CA SER A 102 -37.06 -6.63 -15.51
C SER A 102 -35.70 -6.82 -14.81
N GLN A 103 -34.62 -6.68 -15.57
CA GLN A 103 -33.26 -6.71 -15.04
C GLN A 103 -32.78 -5.36 -14.48
N VAL A 104 -33.56 -4.29 -14.67
CA VAL A 104 -33.25 -2.93 -14.17
C VAL A 104 -32.80 -2.92 -12.70
N PRO A 105 -33.57 -3.44 -11.73
CA PRO A 105 -33.17 -3.38 -10.32
C PRO A 105 -31.91 -4.21 -10.01
N VAL A 106 -31.67 -5.31 -10.74
CA VAL A 106 -30.47 -6.15 -10.58
C VAL A 106 -29.22 -5.37 -10.98
N LYS A 107 -29.28 -4.65 -12.11
CA LYS A 107 -28.15 -3.86 -12.61
C LYS A 107 -27.91 -2.61 -11.75
N ARG A 108 -28.98 -1.99 -11.24
CA ARG A 108 -28.89 -0.95 -10.23
C ARG A 108 -28.16 -1.44 -8.97
N ASP A 109 -28.56 -2.59 -8.44
CA ASP A 109 -27.95 -3.17 -7.24
C ASP A 109 -26.48 -3.53 -7.45
N LEU A 110 -26.09 -3.94 -8.68
CA LEU A 110 -24.69 -4.18 -9.03
C LEU A 110 -23.84 -2.89 -8.96
N MET A 111 -24.33 -1.77 -9.49
CA MET A 111 -23.62 -0.47 -9.40
C MET A 111 -23.47 -0.02 -7.93
N VAL A 112 -24.50 -0.21 -7.11
CA VAL A 112 -24.45 0.10 -5.68
C VAL A 112 -23.45 -0.80 -4.96
N LYS A 113 -23.45 -2.10 -5.25
CA LYS A 113 -22.48 -3.04 -4.69
C LYS A 113 -21.04 -2.61 -5.02
N GLN A 114 -20.76 -2.30 -6.29
CA GLN A 114 -19.43 -1.83 -6.70
C GLN A 114 -19.00 -0.55 -5.96
N THR A 115 -19.94 0.37 -5.73
CA THR A 115 -19.70 1.59 -4.92
C THR A 115 -19.32 1.26 -3.47
N LEU A 116 -20.01 0.30 -2.86
CA LEU A 116 -19.73 -0.14 -1.49
C LEU A 116 -18.40 -0.91 -1.39
N ASP A 117 -18.11 -1.75 -2.39
CA ASP A 117 -16.87 -2.52 -2.48
C ASP A 117 -15.67 -1.56 -2.61
N LEU A 118 -15.78 -0.47 -3.39
CA LEU A 118 -14.77 0.59 -3.47
C LEU A 118 -14.51 1.26 -2.12
N ALA A 119 -15.56 1.63 -1.38
CA ALA A 119 -15.43 2.27 -0.08
C ALA A 119 -14.84 1.33 0.99
N LYS A 120 -15.10 0.02 0.88
CA LYS A 120 -14.50 -1.00 1.75
C LYS A 120 -13.03 -1.18 1.41
N ALA A 121 -12.72 -1.35 0.13
CA ALA A 121 -11.36 -1.53 -0.37
C ALA A 121 -10.46 -0.33 -0.03
N GLU A 122 -10.98 0.90 -0.13
CA GLU A 122 -10.27 2.11 0.29
C GLU A 122 -9.74 1.98 1.74
N LYS A 123 -10.59 1.57 2.68
CA LYS A 123 -10.18 1.41 4.09
C LYS A 123 -9.14 0.30 4.25
N GLU A 124 -9.36 -0.84 3.60
CA GLU A 124 -8.46 -1.99 3.68
C GLU A 124 -7.08 -1.67 3.08
N PHE A 125 -7.03 -0.93 1.97
CA PHE A 125 -5.78 -0.53 1.32
C PHE A 125 -5.05 0.56 2.11
N GLU A 126 -5.76 1.51 2.73
CA GLU A 126 -5.14 2.47 3.65
C GLU A 126 -4.55 1.79 4.89
N GLU A 127 -5.24 0.80 5.45
CA GLU A 127 -4.75 0.05 6.60
C GLU A 127 -3.50 -0.76 6.23
N LYS A 128 -3.53 -1.44 5.07
CA LYS A 128 -2.36 -2.15 4.53
C LYS A 128 -1.18 -1.20 4.30
N TRP A 129 -1.41 -0.03 3.72
CA TRP A 129 -0.36 0.97 3.52
C TRP A 129 0.25 1.42 4.85
N LYS A 130 -0.57 1.73 5.85
CA LYS A 130 -0.09 2.11 7.20
C LYS A 130 0.75 1.01 7.85
N VAL A 131 0.36 -0.26 7.68
CA VAL A 131 1.13 -1.39 8.21
C VAL A 131 2.47 -1.52 7.50
N ILE A 132 2.50 -1.38 6.17
CA ILE A 132 3.75 -1.40 5.38
C ILE A 132 4.68 -0.28 5.84
N LEU A 133 4.17 0.96 5.88
CA LEU A 133 4.94 2.13 6.27
C LEU A 133 5.44 2.03 7.72
N SER A 134 4.62 1.55 8.65
CA SER A 134 5.03 1.37 10.04
C SER A 134 6.10 0.30 10.20
N ALA A 135 6.02 -0.79 9.44
CA ALA A 135 7.02 -1.85 9.45
C ALA A 135 8.35 -1.35 8.88
N ASP A 136 8.29 -0.64 7.75
CA ASP A 136 9.41 0.01 7.08
C ASP A 136 10.14 0.98 8.02
N GLN A 137 9.41 1.95 8.60
CA GLN A 137 9.94 2.91 9.56
C GLN A 137 10.57 2.24 10.79
N THR A 138 9.96 1.18 11.31
CA THR A 138 10.51 0.46 12.48
C THR A 138 11.82 -0.23 12.15
N ILE A 139 11.92 -0.84 10.96
CA ILE A 139 13.15 -1.48 10.49
C ILE A 139 14.22 -0.40 10.28
N GLU A 140 13.86 0.70 9.66
CA GLU A 140 14.77 1.79 9.34
C GLU A 140 15.31 2.49 10.61
N GLU A 141 14.47 2.76 11.61
CA GLU A 141 14.92 3.26 12.91
C GLU A 141 15.92 2.31 13.59
N GLN A 142 15.67 1.00 13.52
CA GLN A 142 16.61 0.00 14.03
C GLN A 142 17.91 -0.02 13.25
N MET A 143 17.84 0.08 11.92
CA MET A 143 19.01 0.15 11.05
C MET A 143 19.83 1.39 11.39
N LYS A 144 19.23 2.59 11.44
CA LYS A 144 19.89 3.85 11.84
C LYS A 144 20.62 3.70 13.18
N LYS A 145 19.93 3.16 14.19
CA LYS A 145 20.51 2.95 15.53
C LYS A 145 21.70 1.98 15.51
N THR A 146 21.54 0.83 14.87
CA THR A 146 22.59 -0.20 14.76
C THR A 146 23.78 0.31 13.98
N ALA A 147 23.52 1.12 12.96
CA ALA A 147 24.52 1.73 12.13
C ALA A 147 25.32 2.79 12.92
N LEU A 148 24.67 3.66 13.70
CA LEU A 148 25.38 4.60 14.59
C LEU A 148 26.21 3.86 15.66
N ALA A 149 25.67 2.78 16.23
CA ALA A 149 26.42 1.95 17.19
C ALA A 149 27.65 1.29 16.55
N TYR A 150 27.54 0.84 15.30
CA TYR A 150 28.67 0.34 14.53
C TYR A 150 29.77 1.41 14.39
N GLU A 151 29.41 2.64 14.02
CA GLU A 151 30.37 3.75 13.91
C GLU A 151 31.03 4.10 15.26
N GLU A 152 30.24 4.09 16.33
CA GLU A 152 30.76 4.33 17.69
C GLU A 152 31.78 3.26 18.10
N ILE A 153 31.52 1.99 17.82
CA ILE A 153 32.44 0.88 18.08
C ILE A 153 33.76 1.10 17.35
N LEU A 154 33.71 1.47 16.07
CA LEU A 154 34.91 1.71 15.26
C LEU A 154 35.69 2.94 15.73
N ASN A 155 35.00 4.06 15.99
CA ASN A 155 35.62 5.26 16.52
C ASN A 155 36.26 5.02 17.90
N SER A 156 35.61 4.23 18.76
CA SER A 156 36.17 3.86 20.06
C SER A 156 37.42 3.00 19.91
N ALA A 157 37.37 1.97 19.06
CA ALA A 157 38.50 1.10 18.81
C ALA A 157 39.71 1.87 18.27
N ALA A 158 39.49 2.80 17.34
CA ALA A 158 40.55 3.64 16.80
C ALA A 158 41.20 4.54 17.87
N LYS A 159 40.39 5.22 18.69
CA LYS A 159 40.87 6.07 19.79
C LYS A 159 41.64 5.29 20.84
N GLU A 160 41.14 4.14 21.25
CA GLU A 160 41.77 3.30 22.27
C GLU A 160 43.09 2.73 21.79
N ALA A 161 43.15 2.33 20.52
CA ALA A 161 44.38 1.82 19.92
C ALA A 161 45.44 2.91 19.74
N ALA A 162 45.07 4.12 19.29
CA ALA A 162 45.98 5.27 19.24
C ALA A 162 46.51 5.66 20.64
N LYS A 163 45.65 5.59 21.66
CA LYS A 163 46.05 5.81 23.05
C LYS A 163 47.04 4.75 23.54
N ALA A 164 46.77 3.48 23.29
CA ALA A 164 47.64 2.39 23.75
C ALA A 164 48.99 2.41 23.04
N GLU A 165 49.05 2.80 21.76
CA GLU A 165 50.30 3.02 21.06
C GLU A 165 51.12 4.14 21.71
N LYS A 166 50.50 5.28 22.02
CA LYS A 166 51.16 6.39 22.73
C LYS A 166 51.71 5.94 24.08
N GLU A 167 50.91 5.24 24.88
CA GLU A 167 51.34 4.71 26.18
C GLU A 167 52.49 3.70 26.04
N ALA A 168 52.46 2.84 25.02
CA ALA A 168 53.55 1.91 24.73
C ALA A 168 54.84 2.62 24.31
N SER A 169 54.74 3.65 23.46
CA SER A 169 55.89 4.48 23.04
C SER A 169 56.51 5.23 24.22
N GLU A 170 55.70 5.89 25.06
CA GLU A 170 56.17 6.57 26.27
C GLU A 170 56.84 5.59 27.25
N ALA A 171 56.22 4.43 27.49
CA ALA A 171 56.78 3.38 28.34
C ALA A 171 58.10 2.84 27.78
N LEU A 172 58.22 2.68 26.47
CA LEU A 172 59.45 2.25 25.81
C LEU A 172 60.54 3.32 25.91
N ALA A 173 60.24 4.59 25.64
CA ALA A 173 61.19 5.70 25.73
C ALA A 173 61.81 5.82 27.13
N ASP A 174 60.98 5.71 28.18
CA ASP A 174 61.43 5.72 29.57
C ASP A 174 62.35 4.53 29.90
N ARG A 175 62.15 3.38 29.24
CA ARG A 175 62.95 2.17 29.46
C ARG A 175 64.27 2.23 28.69
N VAL A 176 64.25 2.69 27.45
CA VAL A 176 65.45 2.95 26.64
C VAL A 176 66.35 3.96 27.33
N LYS A 177 65.80 5.08 27.82
CA LYS A 177 66.55 6.09 28.58
C LYS A 177 67.22 5.50 29.84
N ARG A 178 66.54 4.60 30.55
CA ARG A 178 67.12 3.86 31.69
C ARG A 178 68.20 2.87 31.26
N GLY A 179 68.03 2.20 30.12
CA GLY A 179 69.03 1.29 29.55
C GLY A 179 70.28 1.96 28.99
N VAL A 180 70.21 3.24 28.62
CA VAL A 180 71.43 4.02 28.33
C VAL A 180 72.28 4.21 29.60
N SER A 181 71.64 4.16 30.78
CA SER A 181 72.31 4.29 32.09
C SER A 181 72.64 2.96 32.81
N ALA A 182 72.16 1.81 32.31
CA ALA A 182 72.35 0.48 32.89
C ALA A 182 72.14 -0.63 31.82
N ALA A 183 72.66 -1.85 31.98
CA ALA A 183 72.46 -2.90 30.96
C ALA A 183 70.96 -3.16 30.66
N LEU A 184 70.52 -2.94 29.40
CA LEU A 184 69.10 -2.98 29.02
C LEU A 184 68.47 -4.38 29.21
N ARG A 185 69.27 -5.44 29.14
CA ARG A 185 68.87 -6.83 29.47
C ARG A 185 68.35 -7.00 30.91
N LEU A 186 68.68 -6.09 31.82
CA LEU A 186 68.17 -6.08 33.21
C LEU A 186 66.87 -5.26 33.35
N VAL A 187 66.46 -4.56 32.28
CA VAL A 187 65.25 -3.74 32.25
C VAL A 187 64.09 -4.59 31.73
N ASP A 188 63.05 -4.75 32.55
CA ASP A 188 61.84 -5.47 32.18
C ASP A 188 61.00 -4.67 31.16
N LEU A 189 60.88 -5.22 29.94
CA LEU A 189 60.04 -4.71 28.85
C LEU A 189 58.60 -5.25 28.91
N GLY A 190 58.28 -6.11 29.88
CA GLY A 190 56.98 -6.76 30.01
C GLY A 190 55.80 -5.80 30.12
N ILE A 191 56.00 -4.58 30.63
CA ILE A 191 54.93 -3.55 30.68
C ILE A 191 54.58 -3.06 29.27
N THR A 192 55.59 -2.73 28.44
CA THR A 192 55.37 -2.31 27.05
C THR A 192 54.68 -3.43 26.26
N GLU A 193 55.13 -4.68 26.44
CA GLU A 193 54.52 -5.85 25.83
C GLU A 193 53.05 -6.06 26.28
N GLN A 194 52.75 -5.84 27.57
CA GLN A 194 51.39 -5.95 28.11
C GLN A 194 50.44 -4.89 27.57
N ILE A 195 50.91 -3.64 27.42
CA ILE A 195 50.12 -2.55 26.84
C ILE A 195 49.75 -2.89 25.39
N ILE A 196 50.73 -3.33 24.59
CA ILE A 196 50.52 -3.74 23.19
C ILE A 196 49.53 -4.91 23.11
N LYS A 197 49.73 -5.98 23.89
CA LYS A 197 48.81 -7.13 23.92
C LYS A 197 47.40 -6.76 24.40
N GLY A 198 47.29 -5.82 25.33
CA GLY A 198 46.01 -5.26 25.78
C GLY A 198 45.26 -4.57 24.64
N ALA A 199 45.96 -3.71 23.90
CA ALA A 199 45.42 -3.03 22.72
C ALA A 199 44.95 -4.03 21.66
N THR A 200 45.76 -5.05 21.34
CA THR A 200 45.40 -6.08 20.36
C THR A 200 44.09 -6.78 20.73
N ARG A 201 43.92 -7.20 22.00
CA ARG A 201 42.68 -7.86 22.44
C ARG A 201 41.48 -6.94 22.38
N LEU A 202 41.67 -5.66 22.70
CA LEU A 202 40.62 -4.66 22.68
C LEU A 202 40.13 -4.41 21.25
N ILE A 203 41.05 -4.19 20.30
CA ILE A 203 40.74 -4.09 18.87
C ILE A 203 39.99 -5.34 18.41
N ALA A 204 40.53 -6.54 18.69
CA ALA A 204 39.89 -7.80 18.30
C ALA A 204 38.46 -7.96 18.86
N SER A 205 38.22 -7.55 20.12
CA SER A 205 36.88 -7.55 20.71
C SER A 205 35.94 -6.58 19.97
N LYS A 206 36.42 -5.37 19.66
CA LYS A 206 35.63 -4.35 18.95
C LYS A 206 35.34 -4.75 17.51
N LEU A 207 36.25 -5.46 16.84
CA LEU A 207 36.01 -6.06 15.53
C LEU A 207 34.84 -7.04 15.56
N SER A 208 34.85 -7.96 16.53
CA SER A 208 33.77 -8.94 16.66
C SER A 208 32.42 -8.27 16.95
N GLU A 209 32.41 -7.22 17.79
CA GLU A 209 31.20 -6.42 18.04
C GLU A 209 30.70 -5.73 16.76
N ALA A 210 31.60 -5.14 15.97
CA ALA A 210 31.26 -4.47 14.72
C ALA A 210 30.77 -5.44 13.63
N GLU A 211 31.39 -6.62 13.49
CA GLU A 211 30.92 -7.68 12.59
C GLU A 211 29.49 -8.11 12.95
N ALA A 212 29.19 -8.26 14.25
CA ALA A 212 27.84 -8.58 14.69
C ALA A 212 26.82 -7.50 14.31
N ARG A 213 27.19 -6.21 14.40
CA ARG A 213 26.33 -5.10 13.96
C ARG A 213 26.16 -5.05 12.44
N LYS A 214 27.21 -5.35 11.66
CA LYS A 214 27.13 -5.48 10.20
C LYS A 214 26.13 -6.58 9.81
N LEU A 215 26.21 -7.75 10.44
CA LEU A 215 25.26 -8.86 10.22
C LEU A 215 23.83 -8.50 10.62
N GLU A 216 23.65 -7.76 11.73
CA GLU A 216 22.34 -7.28 12.17
C GLU A 216 21.70 -6.35 11.14
N ILE A 217 22.47 -5.43 10.55
CA ILE A 217 21.97 -4.52 9.50
C ILE A 217 21.60 -5.30 8.23
N HIS A 218 22.42 -6.27 7.79
CA HIS A 218 22.05 -7.14 6.67
C HIS A 218 20.75 -7.90 6.93
N ALA A 219 20.55 -8.42 8.15
CA ALA A 219 19.31 -9.09 8.52
C ALA A 219 18.10 -8.14 8.52
N LEU A 220 18.28 -6.87 8.88
CA LEU A 220 17.24 -5.84 8.82
C LEU A 220 16.89 -5.48 7.38
N ILE A 221 17.89 -5.33 6.49
CA ILE A 221 17.66 -5.12 5.04
C ILE A 221 16.84 -6.25 4.45
N SER A 222 17.18 -7.52 4.73
CA SER A 222 16.39 -8.66 4.24
C SER A 222 14.96 -8.67 4.77
N ARG A 223 14.69 -8.06 5.93
CA ARG A 223 13.31 -7.87 6.43
C ARG A 223 12.60 -6.76 5.66
N GLU A 224 13.29 -5.67 5.36
CA GLU A 224 12.79 -4.55 4.54
C GLU A 224 12.42 -5.03 3.12
N GLU A 225 13.23 -5.90 2.51
CA GLU A 225 12.90 -6.57 1.25
C GLU A 225 11.57 -7.35 1.34
N GLY A 226 11.31 -8.01 2.47
CA GLY A 226 10.04 -8.68 2.74
C GLY A 226 8.85 -7.72 2.86
N VAL A 227 9.07 -6.52 3.42
CA VAL A 227 8.06 -5.45 3.45
C VAL A 227 7.74 -4.98 2.03
N PHE A 228 8.74 -4.80 1.17
CA PHE A 228 8.53 -4.44 -0.24
C PHE A 228 7.88 -5.57 -1.05
N GLY A 229 8.15 -6.84 -0.70
CA GLY A 229 7.40 -7.99 -1.19
C GLY A 229 5.91 -7.89 -0.85
N THR A 230 5.58 -7.55 0.40
CA THR A 230 4.19 -7.34 0.84
C THR A 230 3.55 -6.16 0.10
N PHE A 231 4.31 -5.09 -0.16
CA PHE A 231 3.83 -3.97 -0.95
C PHE A 231 3.51 -4.38 -2.40
N LYS A 232 4.35 -5.20 -3.02
CA LYS A 232 4.07 -5.77 -4.35
C LYS A 232 2.78 -6.58 -4.37
N GLU A 233 2.60 -7.48 -3.41
CA GLU A 233 1.37 -8.27 -3.28
C GLU A 233 0.14 -7.38 -3.11
N ALA A 234 0.24 -6.31 -2.31
CA ALA A 234 -0.84 -5.34 -2.15
C ALA A 234 -1.20 -4.67 -3.49
N ARG A 235 -0.21 -4.31 -4.31
CA ARG A 235 -0.43 -3.76 -5.66
C ARG A 235 -1.11 -4.76 -6.60
N GLU A 236 -0.75 -6.04 -6.52
CA GLU A 236 -1.40 -7.11 -7.29
C GLU A 236 -2.87 -7.30 -6.87
N ILE A 237 -3.15 -7.34 -5.57
CA ILE A 237 -4.52 -7.42 -5.03
C ILE A 237 -5.37 -6.23 -5.49
N VAL A 238 -4.82 -5.01 -5.47
CA VAL A 238 -5.55 -3.81 -5.92
C VAL A 238 -5.83 -3.89 -7.42
N LYS A 239 -4.88 -4.41 -8.20
CA LYS A 239 -5.07 -4.61 -9.64
C LYS A 239 -6.21 -5.60 -9.92
N GLU A 240 -6.23 -6.76 -9.27
CA GLU A 240 -7.31 -7.75 -9.40
C GLU A 240 -8.66 -7.16 -8.97
N PHE A 241 -8.69 -6.43 -7.85
CA PHE A 241 -9.89 -5.73 -7.39
C PHE A 241 -10.41 -4.73 -8.43
N LEU A 242 -9.52 -3.97 -9.07
CA LEU A 242 -9.88 -3.03 -10.12
C LEU A 242 -10.41 -3.73 -11.37
N GLU A 243 -9.96 -4.93 -11.73
CA GLU A 243 -10.52 -5.67 -12.87
C GLU A 243 -12.02 -5.98 -12.68
N ASP A 244 -12.44 -6.20 -11.43
CA ASP A 244 -13.84 -6.51 -11.06
C ASP A 244 -14.69 -5.27 -10.75
N THR A 245 -14.08 -4.17 -10.31
CA THR A 245 -14.77 -2.94 -9.85
C THR A 245 -14.47 -1.70 -10.68
N SER A 246 -13.85 -1.88 -11.85
CA SER A 246 -13.46 -0.76 -12.72
C SER A 246 -14.65 0.03 -13.27
N TYR A 247 -14.37 1.28 -13.65
CA TYR A 247 -15.33 2.13 -14.35
C TYR A 247 -16.02 1.47 -15.55
N PRO A 248 -15.33 0.74 -16.45
CA PRO A 248 -15.99 -0.03 -17.51
C PRO A 248 -17.05 -1.00 -16.98
N ARG A 249 -16.83 -1.69 -15.86
CA ARG A 249 -17.83 -2.59 -15.28
C ARG A 249 -19.05 -1.86 -14.74
N ILE A 250 -18.83 -0.70 -14.11
CA ILE A 250 -19.92 0.19 -13.63
C ILE A 250 -20.73 0.69 -14.84
N LYS A 251 -20.04 1.11 -15.91
CA LYS A 251 -20.66 1.57 -17.14
C LYS A 251 -21.42 0.45 -17.86
N ASP A 252 -20.85 -0.76 -17.96
CA ASP A 252 -21.53 -1.92 -18.55
C ASP A 252 -22.83 -2.25 -17.79
N ALA A 253 -22.82 -2.14 -16.46
CA ALA A 253 -24.01 -2.33 -15.64
C ALA A 253 -25.07 -1.25 -15.92
N TRP A 254 -24.66 0.01 -16.05
CA TRP A 254 -25.55 1.10 -16.42
C TRP A 254 -26.14 0.94 -17.82
N ASP A 255 -25.32 0.66 -18.83
CA ASP A 255 -25.76 0.44 -20.21
C ASP A 255 -26.77 -0.73 -20.29
N GLN A 256 -26.50 -1.85 -19.61
CA GLN A 256 -27.43 -2.97 -19.54
C GLN A 256 -28.74 -2.64 -18.81
N ALA A 257 -28.70 -1.71 -17.85
CA ALA A 257 -29.90 -1.25 -17.16
C ALA A 257 -30.74 -0.34 -18.08
N GLU A 258 -30.10 0.52 -18.87
CA GLU A 258 -30.78 1.35 -19.88
C GLU A 258 -31.41 0.50 -20.97
N ASP A 259 -30.67 -0.47 -21.52
CA ASP A 259 -31.16 -1.41 -22.52
C ASP A 259 -32.37 -2.19 -21.99
N ALA A 260 -32.30 -2.66 -20.74
CA ALA A 260 -33.41 -3.35 -20.09
C ALA A 260 -34.63 -2.42 -19.90
N ALA A 261 -34.42 -1.14 -19.60
CA ALA A 261 -35.50 -0.17 -19.49
C ALA A 261 -36.16 0.13 -20.84
N GLU A 262 -35.38 0.28 -21.91
CA GLU A 262 -35.89 0.51 -23.27
C GLU A 262 -36.65 -0.71 -23.83
N ALA A 263 -36.16 -1.92 -23.56
CA ALA A 263 -36.76 -3.16 -24.04
C ALA A 263 -38.19 -3.37 -23.49
N LEU A 264 -38.50 -2.84 -22.29
CA LEU A 264 -39.81 -3.02 -21.66
C LEU A 264 -40.96 -2.60 -22.58
N ALA A 265 -40.84 -1.48 -23.31
CA ALA A 265 -41.91 -1.02 -24.17
C ALA A 265 -42.18 -1.97 -25.33
N GLY A 266 -41.14 -2.63 -25.88
CA GLY A 266 -41.28 -3.63 -26.93
C GLY A 266 -42.12 -4.85 -26.51
N GLU A 267 -42.18 -5.13 -25.21
CA GLU A 267 -42.87 -6.29 -24.64
C GLU A 267 -44.35 -6.02 -24.26
N MET A 268 -44.83 -4.78 -24.44
CA MET A 268 -46.18 -4.39 -24.07
C MET A 268 -47.21 -4.74 -25.15
N LEU A 269 -48.42 -5.11 -24.73
CA LEU A 269 -49.47 -5.64 -25.61
C LEU A 269 -50.17 -4.57 -26.45
N THR A 270 -50.33 -3.36 -25.90
CA THR A 270 -51.16 -2.29 -26.48
C THR A 270 -50.37 -1.03 -26.73
N SER A 271 -50.81 -0.18 -27.66
CA SER A 271 -50.15 1.10 -27.95
C SER A 271 -50.07 2.01 -26.73
N GLY A 272 -51.17 2.12 -25.97
CA GLY A 272 -51.20 2.93 -24.75
C GLY A 272 -50.21 2.44 -23.69
N GLN A 273 -50.07 1.13 -23.52
CA GLN A 273 -49.05 0.56 -22.63
C GLN A 273 -47.63 0.81 -23.11
N LYS A 274 -47.38 0.75 -24.43
CA LYS A 274 -46.07 1.06 -25.01
C LYS A 274 -45.67 2.50 -24.73
N ASP A 275 -46.58 3.44 -24.94
CA ASP A 275 -46.35 4.87 -24.72
C ASP A 275 -46.10 5.18 -23.23
N ASP A 276 -46.93 4.63 -22.34
CA ASP A 276 -46.71 4.75 -20.89
C ASP A 276 -45.38 4.13 -20.46
N CYS A 277 -45.03 2.97 -21.03
CA CYS A 277 -43.79 2.28 -20.72
C CYS A 277 -42.57 3.07 -21.21
N ASN A 278 -42.63 3.71 -22.38
CA ASN A 278 -41.58 4.60 -22.86
C ASN A 278 -41.37 5.80 -21.92
N ALA A 279 -42.47 6.41 -21.44
CA ALA A 279 -42.40 7.48 -20.45
C ALA A 279 -41.78 6.98 -19.13
N TYR A 280 -42.21 5.80 -18.66
CA TYR A 280 -41.67 5.19 -17.44
C TYR A 280 -40.20 4.77 -17.57
N ALA A 281 -39.79 4.23 -18.72
CA ALA A 281 -38.40 3.91 -19.02
C ALA A 281 -37.51 5.16 -18.96
N SER A 282 -38.01 6.30 -19.45
CA SER A 282 -37.30 7.58 -19.33
C SER A 282 -37.13 8.01 -17.88
N ALA A 283 -38.14 7.78 -17.02
CA ALA A 283 -38.03 8.02 -15.58
C ALA A 283 -37.02 7.07 -14.92
N ILE A 284 -37.06 5.77 -15.24
CA ILE A 284 -36.09 4.76 -14.77
C ILE A 284 -34.66 5.21 -15.09
N LYS A 285 -34.41 5.63 -16.34
CA LYS A 285 -33.07 6.09 -16.76
C LYS A 285 -32.57 7.27 -15.95
N ASN A 286 -33.45 8.21 -15.61
CA ASN A 286 -33.08 9.35 -14.76
C ASN A 286 -32.59 8.88 -13.38
N GLU A 287 -33.30 7.94 -12.75
CA GLU A 287 -32.89 7.39 -11.45
C GLU A 287 -31.61 6.56 -11.54
N LEU A 288 -31.49 5.72 -12.57
CA LEU A 288 -30.27 4.95 -12.83
C LEU A 288 -29.05 5.85 -13.05
N ASN A 289 -29.22 6.97 -13.77
CA ASN A 289 -28.14 7.93 -13.98
C ASN A 289 -27.70 8.60 -12.66
N ASN A 290 -28.60 8.81 -11.70
CA ASN A 290 -28.24 9.29 -10.36
C ASN A 290 -27.37 8.26 -9.61
N VAL A 291 -27.70 6.96 -9.71
CA VAL A 291 -26.91 5.87 -9.12
C VAL A 291 -25.55 5.74 -9.82
N PHE A 292 -25.54 5.74 -11.16
CA PHE A 292 -24.33 5.66 -11.97
C PHE A 292 -23.34 6.78 -11.64
N ARG A 293 -23.80 8.04 -11.56
CA ARG A 293 -22.94 9.18 -11.20
C ARG A 293 -22.27 9.00 -9.84
N LYS A 294 -23.01 8.51 -8.83
CA LYS A 294 -22.40 8.22 -7.52
C LYS A 294 -21.34 7.13 -7.59
N ALA A 295 -21.59 6.07 -8.36
CA ALA A 295 -20.62 5.00 -8.56
C ALA A 295 -19.38 5.48 -9.32
N GLU A 296 -19.57 6.29 -10.37
CA GLU A 296 -18.51 6.94 -11.14
C GLU A 296 -17.66 7.87 -10.28
N ASP A 297 -18.29 8.74 -9.48
CA ASP A 297 -17.60 9.67 -8.59
C ASP A 297 -16.80 8.92 -7.52
N ALA A 298 -17.37 7.85 -6.95
CA ALA A 298 -16.67 6.98 -6.01
C ALA A 298 -15.45 6.32 -6.65
N PHE A 299 -15.59 5.79 -7.86
CA PHE A 299 -14.46 5.21 -8.59
C PHE A 299 -13.37 6.25 -8.89
N LYS A 300 -13.74 7.45 -9.36
CA LYS A 300 -12.77 8.53 -9.65
C LYS A 300 -12.03 8.98 -8.39
N ALA A 301 -12.74 9.09 -7.26
CA ALA A 301 -12.14 9.44 -5.97
C ALA A 301 -11.17 8.34 -5.50
N PHE A 302 -11.59 7.08 -5.58
CA PHE A 302 -10.74 5.93 -5.27
C PHE A 302 -9.50 5.90 -6.17
N ALA A 303 -9.68 6.06 -7.48
CA ALA A 303 -8.63 6.05 -8.48
C ALA A 303 -7.62 7.16 -8.19
N LYS A 304 -8.07 8.42 -8.08
CA LYS A 304 -7.20 9.56 -7.83
C LYS A 304 -6.38 9.43 -6.54
N LYS A 305 -6.95 8.83 -5.50
CA LYS A 305 -6.31 8.72 -4.18
C LYS A 305 -5.19 7.68 -4.15
N HIS A 306 -5.35 6.60 -4.90
CA HIS A 306 -4.43 5.46 -4.88
C HIS A 306 -3.59 5.34 -6.16
N GLU A 307 -3.84 6.21 -7.14
CA GLU A 307 -2.98 6.40 -8.30
C GLU A 307 -1.58 6.72 -7.82
N TYR A 308 -0.59 6.09 -8.44
CA TYR A 308 0.81 6.17 -8.07
C TYR A 308 1.20 5.51 -6.75
N LEU A 309 0.25 5.01 -5.95
CA LEU A 309 0.56 4.19 -4.76
C LEU A 309 0.36 2.71 -5.06
N PHE A 310 -0.86 2.34 -5.46
CA PHE A 310 -1.23 0.94 -5.67
C PHE A 310 -1.33 0.53 -7.14
N PHE A 311 -1.57 1.48 -8.04
CA PHE A 311 -1.62 1.24 -9.48
C PHE A 311 -1.01 2.40 -10.26
N GLY A 312 -0.59 2.11 -11.49
CA GLY A 312 0.29 2.98 -12.25
C GLY A 312 1.73 2.98 -11.70
N PRO A 313 2.64 3.80 -12.26
CA PRO A 313 4.01 3.89 -11.78
C PRO A 313 4.06 4.44 -10.35
N LEU A 314 4.95 3.92 -9.50
CA LEU A 314 5.11 4.38 -8.13
C LEU A 314 5.49 5.88 -8.10
N GLY A 315 4.69 6.68 -7.40
CA GLY A 315 4.85 8.13 -7.33
C GLY A 315 6.12 8.52 -6.60
N GLY A 316 6.75 9.62 -7.04
CA GLY A 316 8.01 10.09 -6.47
C GLY A 316 7.96 10.33 -4.96
N GLY A 317 6.82 10.81 -4.43
CA GLY A 317 6.61 11.00 -3.00
C GLY A 317 6.65 9.68 -2.21
N TYR A 318 5.85 8.69 -2.62
CA TYR A 318 5.83 7.36 -1.99
C TYR A 318 7.17 6.63 -2.14
N TYR A 319 7.85 6.80 -3.27
CA TYR A 319 9.19 6.26 -3.46
C TYR A 319 10.18 6.88 -2.48
N GLN A 320 10.15 8.20 -2.28
CA GLN A 320 11.04 8.87 -1.31
C GLN A 320 10.72 8.46 0.12
N GLU A 321 9.43 8.32 0.45
CA GLU A 321 8.96 7.87 1.75
C GLU A 321 9.48 6.47 2.09
N LEU A 322 9.54 5.55 1.12
CA LEU A 322 10.09 4.20 1.30
C LEU A 322 11.62 4.10 1.20
N MET A 323 12.27 5.03 0.49
CA MET A 323 13.73 4.95 0.28
C MET A 323 14.54 5.58 1.40
N GLU A 324 14.01 6.62 2.06
CA GLU A 324 14.67 7.37 3.16
C GLU A 324 16.17 7.71 2.91
N ASP A 325 16.51 8.01 1.66
CA ASP A 325 17.87 8.00 1.09
C ASP A 325 18.83 9.04 1.71
N ASP A 326 18.30 10.10 2.33
CA ASP A 326 19.11 11.22 2.81
C ASP A 326 20.02 10.84 3.99
N PHE A 327 19.53 10.02 4.94
CA PHE A 327 20.33 9.59 6.09
C PHE A 327 21.54 8.75 5.64
N TRP A 328 21.32 7.78 4.76
CA TRP A 328 22.37 6.85 4.32
C TRP A 328 23.44 7.53 3.49
N LYS A 329 23.04 8.50 2.66
CA LYS A 329 23.99 9.36 1.92
C LYS A 329 24.82 10.23 2.85
N GLU A 330 24.20 10.86 3.84
CA GLU A 330 24.91 11.68 4.83
C GLU A 330 25.88 10.83 5.66
N ARG A 331 25.40 9.70 6.16
CA ARG A 331 26.20 8.71 6.89
C ARG A 331 27.43 8.27 6.08
N SER A 332 27.24 7.90 4.81
CA SER A 332 28.35 7.46 3.95
C SER A 332 29.41 8.55 3.77
N ARG A 333 28.99 9.82 3.58
CA ARG A 333 29.92 10.96 3.50
C ARG A 333 30.69 11.16 4.81
N ASN A 334 29.98 11.22 5.95
CA ASN A 334 30.61 11.42 7.25
C ASN A 334 31.58 10.28 7.62
N TRP A 335 31.28 9.06 7.15
CA TRP A 335 32.17 7.92 7.30
C TRP A 335 33.46 8.05 6.47
N GLN A 336 33.37 8.54 5.23
CA GLN A 336 34.55 8.76 4.38
C GLN A 336 35.55 9.74 5.04
N ASP A 337 35.04 10.78 5.69
CA ASP A 337 35.87 11.75 6.43
C ASP A 337 36.51 11.09 7.66
N SER A 338 35.71 10.40 8.49
CA SER A 338 36.19 9.72 9.71
C SER A 338 37.23 8.62 9.39
N LYS A 339 37.07 7.94 8.25
CA LYS A 339 37.99 6.92 7.74
C LYS A 339 39.35 7.53 7.38
N SER A 340 39.40 8.74 6.83
CA SER A 340 40.65 9.42 6.52
C SER A 340 41.44 9.71 7.79
N ASP A 341 40.77 10.23 8.82
CA ASP A 341 41.40 10.51 10.14
C ASP A 341 41.96 9.23 10.78
N ILE A 342 41.19 8.14 10.76
CA ILE A 342 41.63 6.84 11.26
C ILE A 342 42.81 6.31 10.44
N HIS A 343 42.79 6.48 9.12
CA HIS A 343 43.84 6.01 8.22
C HIS A 343 45.14 6.80 8.36
N GLU A 344 45.06 8.12 8.51
CA GLU A 344 46.21 9.01 8.75
C GLU A 344 46.90 8.68 10.08
N LEU A 345 46.12 8.44 11.14
CA LEU A 345 46.64 7.93 12.42
C LEU A 345 47.40 6.60 12.29
N LEU A 346 47.17 5.81 11.22
CA LEU A 346 47.69 4.46 11.05
C LEU A 346 48.74 4.29 9.95
N ILE A 347 48.77 5.17 8.95
CA ILE A 347 49.75 5.14 7.85
C ILE A 347 51.01 5.90 8.21
N GLU A 348 50.91 7.00 8.96
CA GLU A 348 52.10 7.76 9.36
C GLU A 348 52.97 6.99 10.37
N ARG A 349 52.40 5.99 11.04
CA ARG A 349 53.09 5.12 12.01
C ARG A 349 53.29 3.73 11.45
N ASN A 350 54.28 3.62 10.57
CA ASN A 350 54.88 2.33 10.30
C ASN A 350 55.42 1.76 11.62
N ILE A 351 54.86 0.65 12.09
CA ILE A 351 55.59 -0.28 12.96
C ILE A 351 56.70 -0.92 12.10
N LEU A 352 57.62 -0.09 11.60
CA LEU A 352 58.89 -0.50 11.03
C LEU A 352 59.90 -0.30 12.14
N ALA A 353 60.29 -1.42 12.72
CA ALA A 353 61.52 -1.52 13.46
C ALA A 353 62.68 -1.28 12.47
N GLY A 354 63.18 -0.05 12.38
CA GLY A 354 64.52 0.15 11.85
C GLY A 354 65.54 -0.41 12.85
N ASP A 355 66.76 -0.70 12.41
CA ASP A 355 67.81 -1.20 13.33
C ASP A 355 68.03 -0.26 14.53
N ASP A 356 67.66 1.03 14.39
CA ASP A 356 67.85 2.08 15.40
C ASP A 356 66.54 2.69 15.94
N GLU A 357 65.36 2.13 15.66
CA GLU A 357 64.08 2.73 16.08
C GLU A 357 62.94 1.71 16.25
N VAL A 358 62.13 1.85 17.31
CA VAL A 358 60.90 1.06 17.55
C VAL A 358 59.82 1.95 18.14
N LEU A 359 58.60 1.94 17.58
CA LEU A 359 57.47 2.77 18.04
C LEU A 359 57.83 4.27 18.15
N GLU A 360 58.57 4.80 17.17
CA GLU A 360 59.10 6.18 17.14
C GLU A 360 60.12 6.50 18.26
N VAL A 361 60.57 5.49 19.01
CA VAL A 361 61.59 5.64 20.05
C VAL A 361 62.94 5.30 19.45
N SER A 362 63.82 6.31 19.39
CA SER A 362 65.22 6.14 18.97
C SER A 362 65.98 5.21 19.94
N LEU A 363 66.66 4.22 19.36
CA LEU A 363 67.53 3.25 20.02
C LEU A 363 69.01 3.58 19.83
N SER A 364 69.36 4.71 19.22
CA SER A 364 70.73 5.04 18.80
C SER A 364 71.75 5.12 19.96
N GLY A 365 71.28 5.21 21.21
CA GLY A 365 72.11 5.19 22.42
C GLY A 365 72.41 3.79 23.00
N LEU A 366 71.86 2.73 22.40
CA LEU A 366 72.03 1.34 22.85
C LEU A 366 73.10 0.61 22.03
N GLY A 367 73.71 -0.42 22.61
CA GLY A 367 74.56 -1.35 21.86
C GLY A 367 73.74 -2.30 20.97
N ASP A 368 74.35 -2.84 19.91
CA ASP A 368 73.67 -3.70 18.92
C ASP A 368 72.98 -4.93 19.56
N GLU A 369 73.60 -5.49 20.60
CA GLU A 369 73.05 -6.62 21.37
C GLU A 369 71.78 -6.27 22.16
N ASP A 370 71.66 -5.02 22.63
CA ASP A 370 70.51 -4.52 23.38
C ASP A 370 69.39 -4.08 22.43
N LYS A 371 69.73 -3.49 21.28
CA LYS A 371 68.78 -3.22 20.18
C LYS A 371 68.10 -4.51 19.74
N LYS A 372 68.90 -5.56 19.47
CA LYS A 372 68.38 -6.88 19.09
C LYS A 372 67.45 -7.46 20.16
N PHE A 373 67.77 -7.30 21.45
CA PHE A 373 66.92 -7.75 22.54
C PHE A 373 65.55 -7.04 22.57
N VAL A 374 65.50 -5.73 22.38
CA VAL A 374 64.23 -4.96 22.30
C VAL A 374 63.38 -5.48 21.13
N HIS A 375 63.99 -5.63 19.95
CA HIS A 375 63.28 -6.13 18.78
C HIS A 375 62.73 -7.54 19.00
N GLU A 376 63.54 -8.47 19.52
CA GLU A 376 63.10 -9.84 19.77
C GLU A 376 61.98 -9.91 20.80
N LYS A 377 62.00 -9.06 21.84
CA LYS A 377 60.97 -9.06 22.89
C LYS A 377 59.64 -8.48 22.46
N LEU A 378 59.64 -7.48 21.58
CA LEU A 378 58.41 -6.78 21.19
C LEU A 378 57.86 -7.25 19.84
N ARG A 379 58.64 -8.00 19.02
CA ARG A 379 58.27 -8.43 17.66
C ARG A 379 56.88 -9.06 17.58
N ASP A 380 56.62 -10.10 18.38
CA ASP A 380 55.39 -10.88 18.26
C ASP A 380 54.16 -10.03 18.64
N ALA A 381 54.26 -9.24 19.72
CA ALA A 381 53.18 -8.35 20.16
C ALA A 381 52.88 -7.26 19.11
N LEU A 382 53.91 -6.70 18.49
CA LEU A 382 53.80 -5.71 17.43
C LEU A 382 53.18 -6.30 16.15
N GLN A 383 53.56 -7.53 15.78
CA GLN A 383 52.97 -8.24 14.65
C GLN A 383 51.49 -8.58 14.87
N ASP A 384 51.12 -9.02 16.07
CA ASP A 384 49.73 -9.29 16.43
C ASP A 384 48.88 -8.01 16.41
N LEU A 385 49.42 -6.90 16.94
CA LEU A 385 48.76 -5.60 16.87
C LEU A 385 48.58 -5.14 15.42
N LEU A 386 49.60 -5.26 14.57
CA LEU A 386 49.53 -4.92 13.15
C LEU A 386 48.47 -5.77 12.41
N ARG A 387 48.35 -7.06 12.75
CA ARG A 387 47.35 -7.95 12.17
C ARG A 387 45.94 -7.54 12.54
N ALA A 388 45.69 -7.28 13.83
CA ALA A 388 44.40 -6.79 14.31
C ALA A 388 44.04 -5.45 13.65
N TRP A 389 45.02 -4.59 13.46
CA TRP A 389 44.85 -3.32 12.75
C TRP A 389 44.52 -3.46 11.28
N ASN A 390 45.17 -4.36 10.56
CA ASN A 390 44.86 -4.61 9.15
C ASN A 390 43.44 -5.15 8.99
N GLN A 391 42.99 -6.05 9.87
CA GLN A 391 41.60 -6.52 9.90
C GLN A 391 40.62 -5.39 10.20
N PHE A 392 40.97 -4.50 11.14
CA PHE A 392 40.19 -3.30 11.43
C PHE A 392 40.10 -2.35 10.24
N LYS A 393 41.20 -2.16 9.53
CA LYS A 393 41.27 -1.33 8.33
C LYS A 393 40.42 -1.92 7.20
N GLU A 394 40.47 -3.24 6.98
CA GLU A 394 39.61 -3.91 6.00
C GLU A 394 38.12 -3.71 6.32
N MET A 395 37.73 -3.95 7.57
CA MET A 395 36.33 -3.82 7.99
C MET A 395 35.83 -2.37 7.97
N SER A 396 36.71 -1.39 8.29
CA SER A 396 36.39 0.05 8.24
C SER A 396 36.48 0.64 6.83
N ASN A 397 37.14 -0.05 5.89
CA ASN A 397 37.23 0.37 4.50
C ASN A 397 35.91 0.19 3.75
N GLU A 398 35.03 -0.69 4.22
CA GLU A 398 33.76 -1.06 3.59
C GLU A 398 32.56 -0.48 4.36
N PRO A 399 32.16 0.78 4.18
CA PRO A 399 30.78 1.18 4.46
C PRO A 399 29.88 0.93 3.25
N GLU A 400 30.47 0.65 2.07
CA GLU A 400 29.77 0.53 0.79
C GLU A 400 28.75 -0.59 0.82
N TRP A 401 28.93 -1.64 1.63
CA TRP A 401 27.93 -2.69 1.79
C TRP A 401 26.56 -2.15 2.25
N ALA A 402 26.50 -1.06 3.02
CA ALA A 402 25.23 -0.44 3.42
C ALA A 402 24.58 0.31 2.24
N LEU A 403 25.38 0.96 1.39
CA LEU A 403 24.91 1.61 0.17
C LEU A 403 24.52 0.58 -0.90
N GLU A 404 25.33 -0.45 -1.13
CA GLU A 404 25.05 -1.56 -2.06
C GLU A 404 23.75 -2.28 -1.66
N SER A 405 23.55 -2.50 -0.36
CA SER A 405 22.30 -3.08 0.15
C SER A 405 21.10 -2.15 -0.06
N ARG A 406 21.30 -0.83 0.08
CA ARG A 406 20.27 0.17 -0.25
C ARG A 406 20.00 0.24 -1.76
N GLU A 407 21.01 0.04 -2.60
CA GLU A 407 20.83 -0.07 -4.05
C GLU A 407 20.02 -1.31 -4.44
N GLN A 408 20.15 -2.42 -3.69
CA GLN A 408 19.29 -3.60 -3.88
C GLN A 408 17.83 -3.26 -3.59
N LEU A 409 17.55 -2.63 -2.44
CA LEU A 409 16.20 -2.14 -2.09
C LEU A 409 15.66 -1.16 -3.14
N LYS A 410 16.51 -0.24 -3.59
CA LYS A 410 16.20 0.71 -4.67
C LYS A 410 15.82 0.00 -5.96
N SER A 411 16.56 -1.04 -6.35
CA SER A 411 16.29 -1.80 -7.57
C SER A 411 14.92 -2.48 -7.52
N ILE A 412 14.49 -2.95 -6.35
CA ILE A 412 13.14 -3.51 -6.13
C ILE A 412 12.10 -2.41 -6.35
N LEU A 413 12.26 -1.24 -5.73
CA LEU A 413 11.31 -0.13 -5.89
C LEU A 413 11.29 0.46 -7.30
N ASP A 414 12.43 0.47 -7.99
CA ASP A 414 12.54 0.90 -9.39
C ASP A 414 11.76 -0.04 -10.33
N THR A 415 11.50 -1.30 -9.95
CA THR A 415 10.60 -2.18 -10.73
C THR A 415 9.13 -1.73 -10.70
N PHE A 416 8.77 -0.83 -9.77
CA PHE A 416 7.41 -0.28 -9.67
C PHE A 416 7.24 1.06 -10.39
N ARG A 417 8.31 1.65 -10.93
CA ARG A 417 8.28 2.86 -11.76
C ARG A 417 8.09 2.50 -13.23
#